data_AF-A0A9D8UUU8-F1
#
_entry.id   AF-A0A9D8UUU8-F1
#
_cell.length_a   1.000
_cell.length_b   1.000
_cell.length_c   1.000
_cell.angle_alpha   90.00
_cell.angle_beta   90.00
_cell.angle_gamma   90.00
#
_symmetry.space_group_name_H-M   'P 1'
#
loop_
_entity.id
_entity.type
_entity.pdbx_description
1 polymer ?
#
loop_
_entity_poly.entity_id
_entity_poly.type
_entity_poly.pdbx_seq_one_letter_code
_entity_poly.pdbx_strand_id
1 'polypeptide(L)'
;MARRRSSLGFLGVFGRSSDLRQLEAALRAADLHPATVPEPAKLTIVNLMKDHFGEPEPPAESYALVAAFFAYCLAGPEAFERANGPEARQLVEERMEMALAEGDGPDAQLVLLSVHANLIHPDVLSRYDIDVED
;
A
#
# COMPACT_ATOMS: atom_id res chain seq x y z
N MET A 1 25.29 -2.39 5.00
CA MET A 1 24.61 -1.07 5.04
C MET A 1 23.89 -0.96 6.37
N ALA A 2 24.19 0.07 7.16
CA ALA A 2 23.69 0.20 8.53
C ALA A 2 22.20 0.57 8.52
N ARG A 3 21.34 -0.36 8.97
CA ARG A 3 19.91 -0.12 9.21
C ARG A 3 19.80 0.94 10.31
N ARG A 4 19.45 2.17 9.93
CA ARG A 4 19.28 3.28 10.88
C ARG A 4 18.05 2.95 11.73
N ARG A 5 18.27 2.70 13.01
CA ARG A 5 17.21 2.54 14.01
C ARG A 5 16.41 3.84 14.05
N SER A 6 15.18 3.81 13.55
CA SER A 6 14.21 4.89 13.68
C SER A 6 14.07 5.21 15.17
N SER A 7 14.55 6.40 15.54
CA SER A 7 14.51 6.89 16.90
C SER A 7 13.06 7.06 17.33
N LEU A 8 12.65 6.26 18.33
CA LEU A 8 11.55 6.58 19.23
C LEU A 8 11.83 7.95 19.85
N GLY A 9 11.26 9.01 19.27
CA GLY A 9 11.36 10.37 19.78
C GLY A 9 9.99 11.02 19.68
N PHE A 10 9.49 11.49 20.81
CA PHE A 10 8.15 12.08 21.05
C PHE A 10 7.78 13.25 20.11
N LEU A 11 8.66 13.67 19.20
CA LEU A 11 8.46 14.67 18.14
C LEU A 11 7.94 14.09 16.81
N GLY A 12 7.94 12.76 16.62
CA GLY A 12 7.45 12.10 15.40
C GLY A 12 5.93 11.83 15.35
N VAL A 13 5.20 12.13 16.42
CA VAL A 13 3.76 11.81 16.51
C VAL A 13 2.91 12.73 15.61
N PHE A 14 3.30 13.99 15.43
CA PHE A 14 2.56 14.96 14.61
C PHE A 14 2.64 14.64 13.10
N GLY A 15 3.82 14.25 12.61
CA GLY A 15 3.98 13.76 11.23
C GLY A 15 3.22 12.45 11.00
N ARG A 16 3.35 11.49 11.93
CA ARG A 16 2.61 10.21 11.85
C ARG A 16 1.09 10.39 11.80
N SER A 17 0.54 11.34 12.54
CA SER A 17 -0.89 11.67 12.50
C SER A 17 -1.30 12.32 11.17
N SER A 18 -0.43 13.13 10.58
CA SER A 18 -0.65 13.73 9.25
C SER A 18 -0.63 12.68 8.15
N ASP A 19 0.39 11.84 8.13
CA ASP A 19 0.55 10.74 7.16
C ASP A 19 -0.62 9.76 7.19
N LEU A 20 -1.08 9.38 8.38
CA LEU A 20 -2.27 8.55 8.52
C LEU A 20 -3.50 9.22 7.91
N ARG A 21 -3.71 10.53 8.15
CA ARG A 21 -4.84 11.25 7.52
C ARG A 21 -4.70 11.31 6.00
N GLN A 22 -3.50 11.52 5.47
CA GLN A 22 -3.24 11.52 4.03
C GLN A 22 -3.53 10.14 3.42
N LEU A 23 -3.02 9.08 4.05
CA LEU A 23 -3.30 7.70 3.65
C LEU A 23 -4.80 7.41 3.70
N GLU A 24 -5.50 7.72 4.80
CA GLU A 24 -6.94 7.47 4.91
C GLU A 24 -7.77 8.26 3.89
N ALA A 25 -7.37 9.50 3.58
CA ALA A 25 -8.01 10.29 2.52
C ALA A 25 -7.79 9.63 1.15
N ALA A 26 -6.57 9.18 0.87
CA ALA A 26 -6.23 8.50 -0.38
C ALA A 26 -6.94 7.14 -0.52
N LEU A 27 -7.05 6.35 0.57
CA LEU A 27 -7.82 5.10 0.59
C LEU A 27 -9.28 5.34 0.24
N ARG A 28 -9.94 6.35 0.86
CA ARG A 28 -11.31 6.72 0.50
C ARG A 28 -11.42 7.14 -0.96
N ALA A 29 -10.46 7.90 -1.47
CA ALA A 29 -10.45 8.34 -2.86
C ALA A 29 -10.31 7.16 -3.85
N ALA A 30 -9.66 6.07 -3.43
CA ALA A 30 -9.52 4.83 -4.19
C ALA A 30 -10.70 3.83 -3.99
N ASP A 31 -11.81 4.29 -3.39
CA ASP A 31 -13.00 3.49 -3.05
C ASP A 31 -12.75 2.38 -2.00
N LEU A 32 -11.70 2.52 -1.19
CA LEU A 32 -11.41 1.64 -0.06
C LEU A 32 -11.68 2.35 1.27
N HIS A 33 -12.75 1.94 1.96
CA HIS A 33 -13.11 2.58 3.24
C HIS A 33 -12.04 2.31 4.32
N PRO A 34 -11.41 3.31 4.96
CA PRO A 34 -10.27 3.10 5.85
C PRO A 34 -10.51 2.20 7.06
N ALA A 35 -11.77 2.03 7.48
CA ALA A 35 -12.13 1.11 8.57
C ALA A 35 -12.06 -0.39 8.17
N THR A 36 -12.00 -0.71 6.87
CA THR A 36 -11.76 -2.09 6.41
C THR A 36 -10.27 -2.46 6.47
N VAL A 37 -9.39 -1.46 6.62
CA VAL A 37 -7.95 -1.66 6.75
C VAL A 37 -7.56 -1.64 8.22
N PRO A 38 -7.00 -2.74 8.77
CA PRO A 38 -6.52 -2.77 10.15
C PRO A 38 -5.52 -1.65 10.45
N GLU A 39 -5.62 -1.06 11.64
CA GLU A 39 -4.71 0.01 12.09
C GLU A 39 -3.22 -0.36 11.96
N PRO A 40 -2.78 -1.59 12.33
CA PRO A 40 -1.39 -2.00 12.12
C PRO A 40 -0.96 -1.96 10.66
N ALA A 41 -1.83 -2.31 9.71
CA ALA A 41 -1.52 -2.27 8.29
C ALA A 41 -1.35 -0.83 7.80
N LYS A 42 -2.23 0.10 8.19
CA LYS A 42 -2.08 1.53 7.88
C LYS A 42 -0.77 2.12 8.41
N LEU A 43 -0.41 1.76 9.65
CA LEU A 43 0.86 2.17 10.25
C LEU A 43 2.07 1.60 9.50
N THR A 44 2.01 0.33 9.08
CA THR A 44 3.05 -0.28 8.24
C THR A 44 3.19 0.47 6.93
N ILE A 45 2.10 0.74 6.20
CA ILE A 45 2.12 1.49 4.94
C ILE A 45 2.80 2.85 5.11
N VAL A 46 2.43 3.62 6.15
CA VAL A 46 3.07 4.91 6.44
C VAL A 46 4.57 4.76 6.72
N ASN A 47 4.99 3.71 7.42
CA ASN A 47 6.41 3.48 7.68
C ASN A 47 7.17 3.09 6.40
N LEU A 48 6.58 2.23 5.56
CA LEU A 48 7.17 1.86 4.26
C LEU A 48 7.38 3.09 3.38
N MET A 49 6.40 4.00 3.36
CA MET A 49 6.50 5.26 2.63
C MET A 49 7.66 6.14 3.12
N LYS A 50 7.83 6.26 4.44
CA LYS A 50 8.95 7.01 5.02
C LYS A 50 10.29 6.38 4.72
N ASP A 51 10.38 5.06 4.78
CA ASP A 51 11.61 4.33 4.49
C ASP A 51 12.00 4.46 3.00
N HIS A 52 11.01 4.54 2.10
CA HIS A 52 11.23 4.71 0.66
C HIS A 52 11.65 6.13 0.28
N PHE A 53 10.95 7.16 0.76
CA PHE A 53 11.21 8.57 0.38
C PHE A 53 12.31 9.24 1.23
N GLY A 54 12.50 8.80 2.48
CA GLY A 54 13.45 9.42 3.40
C GLY A 54 13.06 10.84 3.78
N GLU A 55 14.00 11.78 3.65
CA GLU A 55 13.80 13.21 3.88
C GLU A 55 14.04 13.96 2.55
N PRO A 56 13.13 14.86 2.12
CA PRO A 56 11.92 15.33 2.81
C PRO A 56 10.76 14.32 2.82
N GLU A 57 9.71 14.60 3.62
CA GLU A 57 8.48 13.79 3.70
C GLU A 57 7.88 13.47 2.31
N PRO A 58 7.21 12.30 2.15
CA PRO A 58 6.62 11.91 0.87
C PRO A 58 5.62 12.94 0.36
N PRO A 59 5.63 13.27 -0.95
CA PRO A 59 4.64 14.16 -1.51
C PRO A 59 3.24 13.54 -1.43
N ALA A 60 2.21 14.38 -1.30
CA ALA A 60 0.84 13.93 -1.06
C ALA A 60 0.31 13.00 -2.18
N GLU A 61 0.75 13.22 -3.42
CA GLU A 61 0.44 12.38 -4.59
C GLU A 61 0.93 10.93 -4.45
N SER A 62 1.99 10.69 -3.68
CA SER A 62 2.52 9.34 -3.48
C SER A 62 1.58 8.47 -2.66
N TYR A 63 0.81 9.06 -1.74
CA TYR A 63 -0.23 8.33 -1.01
C TYR A 63 -1.37 7.87 -1.92
N ALA A 64 -1.70 8.62 -2.98
CA ALA A 64 -2.72 8.22 -3.94
C ALA A 64 -2.31 6.95 -4.71
N LEU A 65 -1.04 6.89 -5.15
CA LEU A 65 -0.50 5.73 -5.86
C LEU A 65 -0.45 4.48 -4.98
N VAL A 66 -0.10 4.65 -3.70
CA VAL A 66 -0.05 3.55 -2.72
C VAL A 66 -1.44 3.08 -2.34
N ALA A 67 -2.37 4.02 -2.12
CA ALA A 67 -3.76 3.70 -1.81
C ALA A 67 -4.45 2.98 -2.97
N ALA A 68 -4.22 3.41 -4.21
CA ALA A 68 -4.76 2.73 -5.39
C ALA A 68 -4.23 1.29 -5.51
N PHE A 69 -2.93 1.08 -5.34
CA PHE A 69 -2.31 -0.24 -5.38
C PHE A 69 -2.88 -1.15 -4.28
N PHE A 70 -2.97 -0.64 -3.05
CA PHE A 70 -3.50 -1.41 -1.92
C PHE A 70 -5.01 -1.67 -2.04
N ALA A 71 -5.78 -0.71 -2.57
CA ALA A 71 -7.20 -0.89 -2.87
C ALA A 71 -7.43 -1.98 -3.91
N TYR A 72 -6.62 -2.05 -4.97
CA TYR A 72 -6.69 -3.16 -5.92
C TYR A 72 -6.43 -4.52 -5.26
N CYS A 73 -5.43 -4.60 -4.37
CA CYS A 73 -5.13 -5.82 -3.63
C CYS A 73 -6.32 -6.31 -2.80
N LEU A 74 -7.07 -5.39 -2.15
CA LEU A 74 -8.17 -5.73 -1.24
C LEU A 74 -9.53 -5.91 -1.96
N ALA A 75 -9.82 -5.08 -2.97
CA ALA A 75 -11.10 -5.08 -3.66
C ALA A 75 -11.16 -6.10 -4.81
N GLY A 76 -10.00 -6.45 -5.39
CA GLY A 76 -9.90 -7.26 -6.58
C GLY A 76 -10.11 -6.47 -7.88
N PRO A 77 -9.79 -7.09 -9.05
CA PRO A 77 -9.66 -6.35 -10.31
C PRO A 77 -10.97 -5.72 -10.78
N GLU A 78 -12.08 -6.46 -10.70
CA GLU A 78 -13.38 -6.00 -11.20
C GLU A 78 -13.98 -4.87 -10.35
N ALA A 79 -13.88 -4.97 -9.02
CA ALA A 79 -14.39 -3.94 -8.13
C ALA A 79 -13.55 -2.68 -8.21
N PHE A 80 -12.22 -2.83 -8.27
CA PHE A 80 -11.32 -1.71 -8.43
C PHE A 80 -11.54 -0.95 -9.74
N GLU A 81 -11.67 -1.65 -10.87
CA GLU A 81 -11.94 -1.03 -12.18
C GLU A 81 -13.27 -0.27 -12.18
N ARG A 82 -14.32 -0.85 -11.59
CA ARG A 82 -15.64 -0.21 -11.55
C ARG A 82 -15.61 1.14 -10.83
N ALA A 83 -14.78 1.25 -9.79
CA ALA A 83 -14.67 2.46 -8.99
C ALA A 83 -13.65 3.48 -9.53
N ASN A 84 -12.51 3.00 -10.05
CA ASN A 84 -11.37 3.85 -10.41
C ASN A 84 -11.14 3.97 -11.94
N GLY A 85 -11.80 3.15 -12.74
CA GLY A 85 -11.68 3.10 -14.19
C GLY A 85 -10.60 2.13 -14.72
N PRO A 86 -10.64 1.83 -16.03
CA PRO A 86 -9.73 0.87 -16.66
C PRO A 86 -8.27 1.35 -16.73
N GLU A 87 -8.04 2.66 -16.87
CA GLU A 87 -6.67 3.23 -16.90
C GLU A 87 -5.96 3.05 -15.55
N ALA A 88 -6.68 3.30 -14.45
CA ALA A 88 -6.15 3.09 -13.10
C ALA A 88 -5.85 1.62 -12.84
N ARG A 89 -6.74 0.72 -13.31
CA ARG A 89 -6.50 -0.73 -13.23
C ARG A 89 -5.22 -1.09 -13.97
N GLN A 90 -5.09 -0.69 -15.23
CA GLN A 90 -3.92 -1.01 -16.04
C GLN A 90 -2.61 -0.57 -15.36
N LEU A 91 -2.56 0.66 -14.85
CA LEU A 91 -1.39 1.16 -14.15
C LEU A 91 -1.02 0.33 -12.92
N VAL A 92 -2.02 -0.12 -12.15
CA VAL A 92 -1.77 -0.97 -10.97
C VAL A 92 -1.34 -2.37 -11.38
N GLU A 93 -1.91 -2.94 -12.45
CA GLU A 93 -1.50 -4.26 -12.96
C GLU A 93 -0.05 -4.24 -13.46
N GLU A 94 0.36 -3.21 -14.21
CA GLU A 94 1.75 -3.03 -14.64
C GLU A 94 2.70 -2.94 -13.44
N ARG A 95 2.31 -2.20 -12.39
CA ARG A 95 3.09 -2.13 -11.14
C ARG A 95 3.15 -3.45 -10.40
N MET A 96 2.06 -4.21 -10.38
CA MET A 96 2.01 -5.54 -9.75
C MET A 96 2.98 -6.49 -10.45
N GLU A 97 2.97 -6.52 -11.78
CA GLU A 97 3.89 -7.34 -12.58
C GLU A 97 5.35 -6.98 -12.29
N MET A 98 5.68 -5.68 -12.23
CA MET A 98 7.04 -5.24 -11.86
C MET A 98 7.41 -5.64 -10.44
N ALA A 99 6.51 -5.43 -9.46
CA ALA A 99 6.75 -5.77 -8.07
C ALA A 99 7.03 -7.27 -7.87
N LEU A 100 6.29 -8.13 -8.56
CA LEU A 100 6.48 -9.57 -8.52
C LEU A 100 7.76 -10.02 -9.26
N ALA A 101 8.09 -9.37 -10.37
CA ALA A 101 9.30 -9.68 -11.13
C ALA A 101 10.59 -9.28 -10.40
N GLU A 102 10.61 -8.11 -9.75
CA GLU A 102 11.76 -7.63 -8.98
C GLU A 102 11.86 -8.33 -7.61
N GLY A 103 10.71 -8.64 -7.00
CA GLY A 103 10.64 -9.29 -5.69
C GLY A 103 11.07 -8.41 -4.52
N ASP A 104 11.36 -7.13 -4.77
CA ASP A 104 11.67 -6.13 -3.76
C ASP A 104 11.04 -4.77 -4.11
N GLY A 105 11.32 -3.76 -3.29
CA GLY A 105 10.74 -2.43 -3.46
C GLY A 105 9.40 -2.21 -2.75
N PRO A 106 8.87 -0.98 -2.83
CA PRO A 106 7.70 -0.56 -2.05
C PRO A 106 6.43 -1.32 -2.44
N ASP A 107 6.20 -1.57 -3.73
CA ASP A 107 5.01 -2.29 -4.20
C ASP A 107 5.06 -3.78 -3.80
N ALA A 108 6.22 -4.44 -3.88
CA ALA A 108 6.39 -5.81 -3.38
C ALA A 108 6.11 -5.91 -1.87
N GLN A 109 6.53 -4.90 -1.10
CA GLN A 109 6.24 -4.83 0.33
C GLN A 109 4.75 -4.60 0.63
N LEU A 110 4.03 -3.88 -0.23
CA LEU A 110 2.57 -3.75 -0.13
C LEU A 110 1.85 -5.07 -0.43
N VAL A 111 2.29 -5.79 -1.47
CA VAL A 111 1.78 -7.14 -1.79
C VAL A 111 1.99 -8.05 -0.58
N LEU A 112 3.23 -8.15 -0.09
CA LEU A 112 3.57 -8.97 1.08
C LEU A 112 2.71 -8.60 2.30
N LEU A 113 2.53 -7.30 2.58
CA LEU A 113 1.67 -6.84 3.66
C LEU A 113 0.23 -7.32 3.49
N SER A 114 -0.34 -7.19 2.29
CA SER A 114 -1.72 -7.62 2.02
C SER A 114 -1.92 -9.13 2.15
N VAL A 115 -0.92 -9.92 1.76
CA VAL A 115 -0.90 -11.38 1.94
C VAL A 115 -0.79 -11.75 3.42
N HIS A 116 0.24 -11.26 4.12
CA HIS A 116 0.47 -11.61 5.53
C HIS A 116 -0.61 -11.12 6.49
N ALA A 117 -1.28 -10.01 6.16
CA ALA A 117 -2.42 -9.52 6.93
C ALA A 117 -3.74 -10.25 6.58
N ASN A 118 -3.71 -11.21 5.64
CA ASN A 118 -4.89 -11.90 5.10
C ASN A 118 -5.96 -10.92 4.58
N LEU A 119 -5.51 -9.87 3.88
CA LEU A 119 -6.36 -8.81 3.32
C LEU A 119 -6.51 -8.92 1.80
N ILE A 120 -5.58 -9.62 1.14
CA ILE A 120 -5.57 -9.72 -0.32
C ILE A 120 -6.78 -10.51 -0.84
N HIS A 121 -7.37 -10.03 -1.93
CA HIS A 121 -8.53 -10.63 -2.55
C HIS A 121 -8.13 -11.94 -3.27
N PRO A 122 -8.94 -13.02 -3.18
CA PRO A 122 -8.63 -14.32 -3.82
C PRO A 122 -8.39 -14.23 -5.33
N ASP A 123 -9.13 -13.37 -6.03
CA ASP A 123 -8.93 -13.18 -7.47
C ASP A 123 -7.56 -12.57 -7.81
N VAL A 124 -6.98 -11.77 -6.91
CA VAL A 124 -5.63 -11.22 -7.09
C VAL A 124 -4.60 -12.32 -6.88
N LEU A 125 -4.74 -13.12 -5.80
CA LEU A 125 -3.88 -14.29 -5.58
C LEU A 125 -3.86 -15.23 -6.79
N SER A 126 -5.06 -15.59 -7.28
CA SER A 126 -5.23 -16.51 -8.41
C SER A 126 -4.71 -15.93 -9.73
N ARG A 127 -4.85 -14.62 -9.94
CA ARG A 127 -4.41 -13.94 -11.17
C ARG A 127 -2.88 -13.93 -11.29
N TYR A 128 -2.18 -13.74 -10.17
CA TYR A 128 -0.74 -13.56 -10.15
C TYR A 128 0.03 -14.78 -9.62
N ASP A 129 -0.66 -15.90 -9.37
CA ASP A 129 -0.06 -17.14 -8.84
C ASP A 129 0.75 -16.89 -7.56
N ILE A 130 0.20 -16.05 -6.66
CA ILE A 130 0.85 -15.71 -5.39
C ILE A 130 0.55 -16.83 -4.39
N ASP A 131 1.56 -17.65 -4.12
CA ASP A 131 1.50 -18.65 -3.07
C ASP A 131 1.65 -18.03 -1.69
N VAL A 132 0.79 -18.45 -0.76
CA VAL A 132 0.87 -18.08 0.65
C VAL A 132 1.37 -19.32 1.39
N GLU A 133 2.63 -19.30 1.84
CA GLU A 133 3.15 -20.33 2.74
C GLU A 133 2.53 -20.15 4.14
N ASP A 134 1.95 -21.24 4.68
CA ASP A 134 1.28 -21.30 6.00
C ASP A 134 2.24 -21.11 7.19
#